data_AF-L9VHH7-F1
#
_entry.id   AF-L9VHH7-F1
#
_cell.length_a   1.000
_cell.length_b   1.000
_cell.length_c   1.000
_cell.angle_alpha   90.00
_cell.angle_beta   90.00
_cell.angle_gamma   90.00
#
_symmetry.space_group_name_H-M   'P 1'
#
loop_
_entity.id
_entity.type
_entity.pdbx_description
1 polymer ?
#
loop_
_entity_poly.entity_id
_entity_poly.type
_entity_poly.pdbx_seq_one_letter_code
_entity_poly.pdbx_strand_id
1 'polypeptide(L)'
;MSDEEAPAEPTPEDVLERAQADAPLAAIVEKPRAETAIESLRAEGVYDDSRRVREERGRSGAAPSNKMGSETTRERGDGPDTVALPVTEPPAETSVLEVVRQLEPEPRNQNLEDLLADRGWSDADLETVPGSWAVIGSVILVTVPEGCPDEQALGEALLELHGEADSVLADEGIANNGEAGTHREPRTRLLAGARDT
;
A
#
# COMPACT_ATOMS: atom_id res chain seq x y z
N MET A 1 -2.09 -23.46 50.24
CA MET A 1 -2.73 -22.36 49.50
C MET A 1 -2.09 -22.36 48.14
N SER A 2 -2.97 -22.42 47.14
CA SER A 2 -2.80 -22.52 45.70
C SER A 2 -1.43 -22.17 45.13
N ASP A 3 -0.84 -23.14 44.42
CA ASP A 3 0.11 -22.86 43.33
C ASP A 3 -0.70 -22.08 42.27
N GLU A 4 -0.44 -20.78 42.19
CA GLU A 4 -0.91 -19.92 41.12
C GLU A 4 -0.09 -20.30 39.88
N GLU A 5 -0.70 -21.09 39.00
CA GLU A 5 -0.14 -21.48 37.71
C GLU A 5 0.18 -20.21 36.92
N ALA A 6 1.43 -19.77 36.96
CA ALA A 6 1.90 -18.62 36.21
C ALA A 6 1.64 -18.90 34.72
N PRO A 7 1.03 -17.96 33.96
CA PRO A 7 0.74 -18.20 32.56
C PRO A 7 2.06 -18.46 31.85
N ALA A 8 2.19 -19.65 31.26
CA ALA A 8 3.34 -20.04 30.47
C ALA A 8 3.62 -18.94 29.41
N GLU A 9 4.86 -18.50 29.32
CA GLU A 9 5.24 -17.57 28.25
C GLU A 9 4.90 -18.23 26.90
N PRO A 10 4.20 -17.53 25.99
CA PRO A 10 3.78 -18.11 24.73
C PRO A 10 5.01 -18.56 23.96
N THR A 11 4.98 -19.79 23.44
CA THR A 11 6.09 -20.30 22.64
C THR A 11 6.18 -19.50 21.34
N PRO A 12 7.35 -19.45 20.68
CA PRO A 12 7.47 -18.82 19.36
C PRO A 12 6.50 -19.45 18.33
N GLU A 13 6.12 -20.72 18.50
CA GLU A 13 5.10 -21.37 17.67
C GLU A 13 3.70 -20.76 17.91
N ASP A 14 3.31 -20.52 19.17
CA ASP A 14 2.05 -19.85 19.53
C ASP A 14 1.98 -18.41 18.99
N VAL A 15 3.11 -17.69 19.00
CA VAL A 15 3.20 -16.33 18.43
C VAL A 15 3.06 -16.37 16.92
N LEU A 16 3.69 -17.34 16.25
CA LEU A 16 3.60 -17.50 14.79
C LEU A 16 2.18 -17.92 14.35
N GLU A 17 1.50 -18.75 15.13
CA GLU A 17 0.14 -19.21 14.86
C GLU A 17 -0.89 -18.07 15.06
N ARG A 18 -0.71 -17.23 16.09
CA ARG A 18 -1.49 -16.00 16.26
C ARG A 18 -1.25 -14.99 15.13
N ALA A 19 0.01 -14.75 14.77
CA ALA A 19 0.34 -13.85 13.67
C ALA A 19 -0.25 -14.34 12.33
N GLN A 20 -0.31 -15.67 12.12
CA GLN A 20 -1.01 -16.26 10.99
C GLN A 20 -2.53 -16.09 11.08
N ALA A 21 -3.13 -16.15 12.27
CA ALA A 21 -4.57 -15.94 12.43
C ALA A 21 -5.03 -14.49 12.19
N ASP A 22 -4.16 -13.52 12.48
CA ASP A 22 -4.38 -12.10 12.18
C ASP A 22 -3.86 -11.69 10.78
N ALA A 23 -3.23 -12.61 10.05
CA ALA A 23 -2.71 -12.31 8.72
C ALA A 23 -3.85 -11.94 7.76
N PRO A 24 -3.68 -10.86 6.98
CA PRO A 24 -4.73 -10.29 6.15
C PRO A 24 -5.08 -11.20 4.97
N LEU A 25 -6.34 -11.17 4.54
CA LEU A 25 -6.90 -12.13 3.58
C LEU A 25 -6.63 -11.74 2.12
N ALA A 26 -6.56 -12.75 1.26
CA ALA A 26 -6.53 -12.61 -0.19
C ALA A 26 -7.37 -13.70 -0.87
N ALA A 27 -8.12 -13.32 -1.89
CA ALA A 27 -8.89 -14.22 -2.74
C ALA A 27 -8.08 -14.62 -3.97
N ILE A 28 -7.85 -15.92 -4.15
CA ILE A 28 -7.21 -16.48 -5.33
C ILE A 28 -8.24 -16.58 -6.45
N VAL A 29 -7.92 -16.02 -7.60
CA VAL A 29 -8.72 -16.09 -8.82
C VAL A 29 -7.85 -16.46 -10.00
N GLU A 30 -8.46 -16.98 -11.06
CA GLU A 30 -7.76 -17.13 -12.34
C GLU A 30 -7.47 -15.74 -12.91
N LYS A 31 -6.26 -15.53 -13.42
CA LYS A 31 -5.81 -14.28 -14.04
C LYS A 31 -6.76 -13.75 -15.11
N PRO A 32 -7.36 -14.59 -16.00
CA PRO A 32 -8.35 -14.11 -16.99
C PRO A 32 -9.63 -13.53 -16.37
N ARG A 33 -9.95 -13.87 -15.12
CA ARG A 33 -11.12 -13.37 -14.38
C ARG A 33 -10.78 -12.26 -13.39
N ALA A 34 -9.51 -11.92 -13.22
CA ALA A 34 -9.07 -11.01 -12.18
C ALA A 34 -9.79 -9.66 -12.22
N GLU A 35 -9.93 -9.04 -13.40
CA GLU A 35 -10.60 -7.74 -13.52
C GLU A 35 -12.08 -7.79 -13.13
N THR A 36 -12.82 -8.78 -13.64
CA THR A 36 -14.23 -8.99 -13.28
C THR A 36 -14.40 -9.30 -11.80
N ALA A 37 -13.49 -10.10 -11.22
CA ALA A 37 -13.49 -10.40 -9.79
C ALA A 37 -13.21 -9.15 -8.95
N ILE A 38 -12.25 -8.30 -9.35
CA ILE A 38 -11.98 -7.02 -8.67
C ILE A 38 -13.24 -6.14 -8.66
N GLU A 39 -13.93 -6.00 -9.79
CA GLU A 39 -15.17 -5.23 -9.87
C GLU A 39 -16.26 -5.79 -8.96
N SER A 40 -16.40 -7.12 -8.92
CA SER A 40 -17.39 -7.80 -8.08
C SER A 40 -17.08 -7.65 -6.59
N LEU A 41 -15.82 -7.86 -6.18
CA LEU A 41 -15.37 -7.69 -4.80
C LEU A 41 -15.51 -6.24 -4.35
N ARG A 42 -15.30 -5.27 -5.24
CA ARG A 42 -15.52 -3.86 -4.94
C ARG A 42 -17.00 -3.54 -4.80
N ALA A 43 -17.87 -4.12 -5.63
CA ALA A 43 -19.31 -3.98 -5.51
C ALA A 43 -19.86 -4.59 -4.22
N GLU A 44 -19.26 -5.69 -3.77
CA GLU A 44 -19.53 -6.38 -2.51
C GLU A 44 -18.92 -5.64 -1.29
N GLY A 45 -17.96 -4.72 -1.52
CA GLY A 45 -17.31 -3.93 -0.48
C GLY A 45 -16.19 -4.65 0.27
N VAL A 46 -15.78 -5.84 -0.19
CA VAL A 46 -14.76 -6.69 0.45
C VAL A 46 -13.37 -6.50 -0.15
N TYR A 47 -13.25 -5.84 -1.31
CA TYR A 47 -11.96 -5.56 -1.94
C TYR A 47 -11.14 -4.55 -1.15
N ASP A 48 -9.87 -4.87 -0.89
CA ASP A 48 -8.96 -3.95 -0.19
C ASP A 48 -8.05 -3.20 -1.18
N ASP A 49 -8.36 -1.93 -1.45
CA ASP A 49 -7.59 -1.10 -2.39
C ASP A 49 -6.24 -0.63 -1.83
N SER A 50 -6.00 -0.74 -0.52
CA SER A 50 -4.73 -0.34 0.11
C SER A 50 -3.57 -1.30 -0.21
N ARG A 51 -3.88 -2.52 -0.68
CA ARG A 51 -2.89 -3.60 -0.87
C ARG A 51 -2.65 -3.94 -2.35
N ARG A 52 -1.44 -4.39 -2.69
CA ARG A 52 -1.11 -4.87 -4.04
C ARG A 52 -1.75 -6.24 -4.28
N VAL A 53 -2.25 -6.39 -5.51
CA VAL A 53 -2.55 -7.68 -6.13
C VAL A 53 -1.23 -8.43 -6.39
N ARG A 54 -1.14 -9.70 -5.98
CA ARG A 54 0.04 -10.55 -6.20
C ARG A 54 -0.24 -11.66 -7.20
N GLU A 55 0.73 -11.99 -8.04
CA GLU A 55 0.67 -13.22 -8.85
C GLU A 55 1.04 -14.42 -7.97
N GLU A 56 0.11 -15.36 -7.81
CA GLU A 56 0.40 -16.64 -7.16
C GLU A 56 0.92 -17.58 -8.25
N ARG A 57 2.25 -17.79 -8.28
CA ARG A 57 2.83 -18.79 -9.18
C ARG A 57 2.42 -20.16 -8.68
N GLY A 58 1.50 -20.80 -9.42
CA GLY A 58 0.93 -22.10 -9.12
C GLY A 58 1.92 -23.01 -8.41
N ARG A 59 1.74 -23.17 -7.08
CA ARG A 59 2.38 -24.24 -6.33
C ARG A 59 1.86 -25.52 -6.96
N SER A 60 2.67 -26.12 -7.85
CA SER A 60 2.43 -27.47 -8.32
C SER A 60 2.54 -28.39 -7.10
N GLY A 61 1.41 -28.56 -6.41
CA GLY A 61 1.19 -29.60 -5.42
C GLY A 61 1.20 -30.93 -6.15
N ALA A 62 2.40 -31.40 -6.45
CA ALA A 62 2.65 -32.71 -7.01
C ALA A 62 2.17 -33.78 -6.02
N ALA A 63 0.96 -34.28 -6.22
CA ALA A 63 0.71 -35.70 -5.99
C ALA A 63 1.14 -36.42 -7.27
N PRO A 64 2.22 -37.25 -7.26
CA PRO A 64 2.59 -38.02 -8.44
C PRO A 64 1.54 -39.11 -8.66
N SER A 65 0.51 -38.79 -9.46
CA SER A 65 -0.37 -39.81 -10.03
C SER A 65 0.43 -40.59 -11.06
N ASN A 66 0.96 -41.72 -10.63
CA ASN A 66 1.59 -42.72 -11.49
C ASN A 66 0.54 -43.27 -12.47
N LYS A 67 0.48 -42.70 -13.68
CA LYS A 67 -0.08 -43.39 -14.85
C LYS A 67 0.87 -43.24 -16.03
N MET A 68 1.67 -44.29 -16.18
CA MET A 68 2.35 -44.69 -17.41
C MET A 68 1.37 -44.63 -18.59
N GLY A 69 1.68 -43.83 -19.61
CA GLY A 69 0.91 -43.86 -20.84
C GLY A 69 1.16 -42.69 -21.77
N SER A 70 2.06 -42.92 -22.72
CA SER A 70 2.06 -42.35 -24.06
C SER A 70 2.73 -40.98 -24.25
N GLU A 71 3.82 -41.05 -25.00
CA GLU A 71 4.51 -39.98 -25.71
C GLU A 71 3.51 -39.00 -26.34
N THR A 72 3.48 -37.76 -25.87
CA THR A 72 3.26 -36.56 -26.68
C THR A 72 3.50 -35.32 -25.82
N THR A 73 4.25 -34.37 -26.39
CA THR A 73 4.34 -32.97 -26.00
C THR A 73 4.97 -32.66 -24.63
N ARG A 74 6.19 -32.13 -24.67
CA ARG A 74 6.73 -31.31 -23.57
C ARG A 74 5.95 -29.99 -23.55
N GLU A 75 4.73 -29.99 -23.03
CA GLU A 75 4.05 -28.76 -22.63
C GLU A 75 4.68 -28.31 -21.32
N ARG A 76 5.58 -27.34 -21.43
CA ARG A 76 6.10 -26.55 -20.31
C ARG A 76 4.87 -26.01 -19.57
N GLY A 77 4.72 -26.39 -18.31
CA GLY A 77 3.48 -26.29 -17.54
C GLY A 77 2.79 -24.92 -17.61
N ASP A 78 1.66 -24.90 -18.30
CA ASP A 78 0.59 -23.92 -18.15
C ASP A 78 -0.22 -24.36 -16.92
N GLY A 79 0.36 -24.16 -15.73
CA GLY A 79 -0.48 -24.12 -14.52
C GLY A 79 -1.41 -22.91 -14.66
N PRO A 80 -2.64 -22.94 -14.12
CA PRO A 80 -3.51 -21.78 -14.21
C PRO A 80 -2.77 -20.57 -13.64
N ASP A 81 -2.57 -19.55 -14.47
CA ASP A 81 -2.06 -18.27 -14.00
C ASP A 81 -3.07 -17.76 -12.97
N THR A 82 -2.74 -17.87 -11.69
CA THR A 82 -3.61 -17.45 -10.58
C THR A 82 -3.10 -16.16 -9.96
N VAL A 83 -4.02 -15.34 -9.48
CA VAL A 83 -3.76 -14.03 -8.90
C VAL A 83 -4.44 -13.95 -7.55
N ALA A 84 -3.72 -13.45 -6.55
CA ALA A 84 -4.22 -13.15 -5.22
C ALA A 84 -4.72 -11.70 -5.17
N LEU A 85 -6.04 -11.54 -5.08
CA LEU A 85 -6.72 -10.25 -4.90
C LEU A 85 -6.85 -9.95 -3.40
N PRO A 86 -6.38 -8.81 -2.90
CA PRO A 86 -6.48 -8.49 -1.49
C PRO A 86 -7.94 -8.24 -1.09
N VAL A 87 -8.37 -8.87 0.00
CA VAL A 87 -9.72 -8.72 0.55
C VAL A 87 -9.67 -8.48 2.05
N THR A 88 -10.60 -7.68 2.57
CA THR A 88 -10.75 -7.45 4.02
C THR A 88 -11.46 -8.61 4.70
N GLU A 89 -12.39 -9.24 4.00
CA GLU A 89 -13.22 -10.35 4.48
C GLU A 89 -13.41 -11.41 3.38
N PRO A 90 -13.79 -12.66 3.73
CA PRO A 90 -14.09 -13.67 2.71
C PRO A 90 -15.32 -13.28 1.87
N PRO A 91 -15.24 -13.32 0.53
CA PRO A 91 -16.39 -13.01 -0.33
C PRO A 91 -17.51 -14.05 -0.18
N ALA A 92 -18.75 -13.57 -0.12
CA ALA A 92 -19.97 -14.36 -0.07
C ALA A 92 -20.63 -14.52 -1.45
N GLU A 93 -20.55 -13.49 -2.30
CA GLU A 93 -21.18 -13.50 -3.63
C GLU A 93 -20.17 -13.73 -4.76
N THR A 94 -18.97 -13.15 -4.64
CA THR A 94 -17.94 -13.28 -5.68
C THR A 94 -17.32 -14.68 -5.68
N SER A 95 -17.39 -15.39 -6.81
CA SER A 95 -16.80 -16.73 -6.95
C SER A 95 -15.28 -16.66 -7.11
N VAL A 96 -14.57 -17.23 -6.13
CA VAL A 96 -13.10 -17.28 -6.06
C VAL A 96 -12.64 -18.73 -5.97
N LEU A 97 -11.38 -19.01 -6.35
CA LEU A 97 -10.80 -20.36 -6.28
C LEU A 97 -10.52 -20.77 -4.84
N GLU A 98 -9.96 -19.85 -4.07
CA GLU A 98 -9.53 -20.07 -2.68
C GLU A 98 -9.45 -18.73 -1.96
N VAL A 99 -9.65 -18.72 -0.64
CA VAL A 99 -9.32 -17.57 0.21
C VAL A 99 -8.14 -17.98 1.08
N VAL A 100 -7.01 -17.29 0.91
CA VAL A 100 -5.76 -17.55 1.61
C VAL A 100 -5.43 -16.40 2.55
N ARG A 101 -4.57 -16.67 3.52
CA ARG A 101 -3.96 -15.62 4.36
C ARG A 101 -2.64 -15.21 3.75
N GLN A 102 -2.49 -13.92 3.46
CA GLN A 102 -1.28 -13.37 2.90
C GLN A 102 -0.37 -12.89 4.03
N LEU A 103 0.73 -13.61 4.24
CA LEU A 103 1.80 -13.15 5.12
C LEU A 103 2.51 -11.96 4.47
N GLU A 104 2.57 -10.84 5.19
CA GLU A 104 3.26 -9.61 4.81
C GLU A 104 2.86 -9.09 3.40
N PRO A 105 1.63 -8.56 3.25
CA PRO A 105 1.21 -7.96 1.98
C PRO A 105 1.98 -6.68 1.68
N GLU A 106 2.38 -6.50 0.42
CA GLU A 106 2.94 -5.21 -0.02
C GLU A 106 1.81 -4.18 -0.21
N PRO A 107 1.93 -2.97 0.37
CA PRO A 107 0.98 -1.89 0.14
C PRO A 107 1.00 -1.42 -1.31
N ARG A 108 -0.17 -0.98 -1.81
CA ARG A 108 -0.41 -0.70 -3.24
C ARG A 108 0.50 0.38 -3.79
N ASN A 109 0.75 1.41 -3.00
CA ASN A 109 1.78 2.42 -3.16
C ASN A 109 2.11 2.92 -1.75
N GLN A 110 3.35 3.30 -1.47
CA GLN A 110 3.60 4.21 -0.35
C GLN A 110 2.94 5.53 -0.75
N ASN A 111 1.81 5.87 -0.14
CA ASN A 111 1.26 7.21 -0.27
C ASN A 111 1.95 8.14 0.74
N LEU A 112 1.65 9.43 0.67
CA LEU A 112 2.24 10.40 1.61
C LEU A 112 1.85 10.08 3.07
N GLU A 113 0.65 9.58 3.30
CA GLU A 113 0.13 9.25 4.64
C GLU A 113 0.89 8.05 5.25
N ASP A 114 1.17 7.01 4.47
CA ASP A 114 1.93 5.82 4.87
C ASP A 114 3.34 6.22 5.29
N LEU A 115 3.99 7.06 4.48
CA LEU A 115 5.33 7.58 4.77
C LEU A 115 5.36 8.42 6.05
N LEU A 116 4.29 9.14 6.36
CA LEU A 116 4.18 9.94 7.57
C LEU A 116 3.80 9.09 8.79
N ALA A 117 2.96 8.07 8.61
CA ALA A 117 2.62 7.08 9.63
C ALA A 117 3.88 6.31 10.09
N ASP A 118 4.73 5.88 9.15
CA ASP A 118 6.01 5.23 9.42
C ASP A 118 6.99 6.15 10.19
N ARG A 119 6.83 7.48 10.04
CA ARG A 119 7.57 8.51 10.78
C ARG A 119 6.94 8.84 12.14
N GLY A 120 5.85 8.18 12.52
CA GLY A 120 5.20 8.30 13.82
C GLY A 120 4.11 9.37 13.91
N TRP A 121 3.56 9.82 12.79
CA TRP A 121 2.39 10.72 12.79
C TRP A 121 1.15 9.99 13.31
N SER A 122 0.31 10.71 14.05
CA SER A 122 -0.93 10.14 14.57
C SER A 122 -2.02 10.10 13.50
N ASP A 123 -3.01 9.21 13.64
CA ASP A 123 -4.16 9.14 12.72
C ASP A 123 -4.84 10.52 12.52
N ALA A 124 -4.94 11.31 13.59
CA ALA A 124 -5.51 12.65 13.55
C ALA A 124 -4.66 13.63 12.73
N ASP A 125 -3.33 13.48 12.72
CA ASP A 125 -2.45 14.28 11.89
C ASP A 125 -2.54 13.83 10.42
N LEU A 126 -2.66 12.52 10.19
CA LEU A 126 -2.84 11.95 8.84
C LEU A 126 -4.10 12.45 8.16
N GLU A 127 -5.21 12.64 8.89
CA GLU A 127 -6.44 13.24 8.36
C GLU A 127 -6.25 14.66 7.80
N THR A 128 -5.20 15.36 8.22
CA THR A 128 -4.89 16.72 7.74
C THR A 128 -3.95 16.74 6.53
N VAL A 129 -3.34 15.60 6.18
CA VAL A 129 -2.30 15.52 5.15
C VAL A 129 -2.83 15.95 3.79
N PRO A 130 -2.05 16.74 3.02
CA PRO A 130 -2.45 17.17 1.70
C PRO A 130 -2.52 15.97 0.73
N GLY A 131 -3.71 15.68 0.21
CA GLY A 131 -3.93 14.64 -0.79
C GLY A 131 -3.48 15.00 -2.21
N SER A 132 -2.93 16.20 -2.44
CA SER A 132 -2.46 16.64 -3.75
C SER A 132 -1.36 17.71 -3.66
N TRP A 133 -0.47 17.70 -4.65
CA TRP A 133 0.62 18.66 -4.83
C TRP A 133 0.94 18.78 -6.33
N ALA A 134 1.69 19.81 -6.70
CA ALA A 134 2.17 20.01 -8.06
C ALA A 134 3.67 19.69 -8.15
N VAL A 135 4.10 19.07 -9.25
CA VAL A 135 5.51 18.85 -9.56
C VAL A 135 5.88 19.68 -10.78
N ILE A 136 6.85 20.57 -10.64
CA ILE A 136 7.33 21.49 -11.67
C ILE A 136 8.84 21.29 -11.83
N GLY A 137 9.23 20.48 -12.82
CA GLY A 137 10.63 20.08 -12.96
C GLY A 137 11.05 19.27 -11.74
N SER A 138 12.10 19.73 -11.04
CA SER A 138 12.58 19.12 -9.79
C SER A 138 12.02 19.79 -8.52
N VAL A 139 11.02 20.66 -8.64
CA VAL A 139 10.40 21.35 -7.51
C VAL A 139 8.99 20.84 -7.28
N ILE A 140 8.68 20.47 -6.04
CA ILE A 140 7.34 20.10 -5.59
C ILE A 140 6.71 21.30 -4.88
N LEU A 141 5.48 21.63 -5.22
CA LEU A 141 4.66 22.65 -4.57
C LEU A 141 3.48 21.98 -3.86
N VAL A 142 3.39 22.17 -2.55
CA VAL A 142 2.31 21.61 -1.73
C VAL A 142 1.66 22.70 -0.90
N THR A 143 0.35 22.64 -0.75
CA THR A 143 -0.34 23.49 0.23
C THR A 143 -0.27 22.81 1.59
N VAL A 144 0.42 23.45 2.54
CA VAL A 144 0.55 22.90 3.89
C VAL A 144 -0.75 23.15 4.67
N PRO A 145 -1.37 22.12 5.26
CA PRO A 145 -2.58 22.27 6.07
C PRO A 145 -2.30 23.11 7.33
N GLU A 146 -3.29 23.89 7.76
CA GLU A 146 -3.19 24.61 9.03
C GLU A 146 -3.11 23.61 10.19
N GLY A 147 -2.06 23.70 11.00
CA GLY A 147 -1.83 22.77 12.12
C GLY A 147 -0.96 21.56 11.79
N CYS A 148 -0.26 21.57 10.65
CA CYS A 148 0.76 20.57 10.32
C CYS A 148 1.77 20.41 11.49
N PRO A 149 1.92 19.20 12.06
CA PRO A 149 2.79 18.99 13.22
C PRO A 149 4.26 19.15 12.88
N ASP A 150 4.68 18.67 11.70
CA ASP A 150 6.05 18.75 11.21
C ASP A 150 6.11 18.95 9.69
N GLU A 151 6.26 20.20 9.27
CA GLU A 151 6.34 20.53 7.85
C GLU A 151 7.62 20.02 7.18
N GLN A 152 8.70 19.78 7.94
CA GLN A 152 9.94 19.22 7.40
C GLN A 152 9.74 17.73 7.09
N ALA A 153 9.13 16.97 8.00
CA ALA A 153 8.79 15.57 7.75
C ALA A 153 7.87 15.41 6.54
N LEU A 154 6.89 16.31 6.37
CA LEU A 154 6.03 16.39 5.18
C LEU A 154 6.86 16.59 3.90
N GLY A 155 7.81 17.52 3.92
CA GLY A 155 8.69 17.78 2.78
C GLY A 155 9.61 16.60 2.47
N GLU A 156 10.20 15.96 3.47
CA GLU A 156 11.07 14.81 3.28
C GLU A 156 10.30 13.59 2.73
N ALA A 157 9.09 13.35 3.22
CA ALA A 157 8.22 12.30 2.70
C ALA A 157 7.84 12.55 1.23
N LEU A 158 7.59 13.82 0.84
CA LEU A 158 7.34 14.18 -0.56
C LEU A 158 8.55 13.98 -1.47
N LEU A 159 9.78 14.26 -1.00
CA LEU A 159 11.01 13.97 -1.74
C LEU A 159 11.25 12.47 -1.89
N GLU A 160 10.96 11.68 -0.85
CA GLU A 160 11.07 10.22 -0.93
C GLU A 160 10.08 9.64 -1.93
N LEU A 161 8.84 10.12 -1.90
CA LEU A 161 7.79 9.70 -2.83
C LEU A 161 8.14 10.08 -4.28
N HIS A 162 8.79 11.23 -4.47
CA HIS A 162 9.22 11.76 -5.76
C HIS A 162 10.75 11.90 -5.79
N GLY A 163 11.46 10.78 -5.86
CA GLY A 163 12.93 10.73 -5.84
C GLY A 163 13.67 11.43 -6.99
N GLU A 164 12.95 12.07 -7.90
CA GLU A 164 13.46 12.95 -8.97
C GLU A 164 13.37 14.44 -8.62
N ALA A 165 12.68 14.80 -7.55
CA ALA A 165 12.61 16.16 -7.05
C ALA A 165 13.80 16.49 -6.14
N ASP A 166 14.29 17.72 -6.26
CA ASP A 166 15.38 18.25 -5.45
C ASP A 166 14.86 19.12 -4.29
N SER A 167 13.61 19.59 -4.37
CA SER A 167 13.07 20.60 -3.44
C SER A 167 11.56 20.49 -3.26
N VAL A 168 11.09 20.76 -2.03
CA VAL A 168 9.67 20.89 -1.71
C VAL A 168 9.40 22.26 -1.12
N LEU A 169 8.41 22.95 -1.68
CA LEU A 169 8.00 24.28 -1.29
C LEU A 169 6.53 24.27 -0.85
N ALA A 170 6.23 24.95 0.25
CA ALA A 170 4.89 25.33 0.62
C ALA A 170 4.37 26.43 -0.32
N ASP A 171 3.17 26.25 -0.86
CA ASP A 171 2.42 27.29 -1.57
C ASP A 171 1.62 28.14 -0.58
N GLU A 172 2.02 29.41 -0.41
CA GLU A 172 1.37 30.40 0.45
C GLU A 172 0.51 31.39 -0.37
N GLY A 173 0.20 31.03 -1.62
CA GLY A 173 -0.64 31.80 -2.53
C GLY A 173 0.10 32.93 -3.24
N ILE A 174 -0.65 33.93 -3.73
CA ILE A 174 -0.09 35.00 -4.58
C ILE A 174 0.10 36.28 -3.75
N ALA A 175 1.25 36.95 -3.93
CA ALA A 175 1.45 38.28 -3.36
C ALA A 175 0.45 39.28 -4.00
N ASN A 176 -0.32 39.99 -3.18
CA ASN A 176 -1.32 40.95 -3.68
C ASN A 176 -0.88 42.42 -3.57
N ASN A 177 0.33 42.67 -3.07
CA ASN A 177 0.80 44.02 -2.73
C ASN A 177 2.12 44.36 -3.45
N GLY A 178 2.32 45.62 -3.83
CA GLY A 178 3.55 46.12 -4.44
C GLY A 178 3.79 45.64 -5.88
N GLU A 179 5.03 45.71 -6.38
CA GLU A 179 5.42 45.18 -7.70
C GLU A 179 5.14 43.68 -7.83
N ALA A 180 5.33 42.92 -6.74
CA ALA A 180 5.04 41.48 -6.69
C ALA A 180 3.57 41.15 -7.05
N GLY A 181 2.63 42.02 -6.66
CA GLY A 181 1.21 41.88 -7.04
C GLY A 181 0.92 42.20 -8.51
N THR A 182 1.79 42.95 -9.18
CA THR A 182 1.66 43.24 -10.62
C THR A 182 1.99 42.02 -11.47
N HIS A 183 3.00 41.24 -11.05
CA HIS A 183 3.45 40.05 -11.76
C HIS A 183 2.85 38.75 -11.23
N ARG A 184 1.92 38.83 -10.25
CA ARG A 184 1.30 37.68 -9.59
C ARG A 184 2.35 36.69 -9.07
N GLU A 185 3.38 37.22 -8.41
CA GLU A 185 4.46 36.40 -7.89
C GLU A 185 3.92 35.45 -6.79
N PRO A 186 4.15 34.13 -6.93
CA PRO A 186 3.76 33.17 -5.91
C PRO A 186 4.65 33.33 -4.68
N ARG A 187 4.04 33.22 -3.50
CA ARG A 187 4.72 33.22 -2.21
C ARG A 187 4.97 31.76 -1.87
N THR A 188 6.24 31.39 -1.85
CA THR A 188 6.65 30.02 -1.56
C THR A 188 7.65 29.97 -0.43
N ARG A 189 7.64 28.88 0.33
CA ARG A 189 8.55 28.66 1.45
C ARG A 189 9.13 27.26 1.40
N LEU A 190 10.46 27.15 1.47
CA LEU A 190 11.13 25.83 1.45
C LEU A 190 10.75 25.00 2.68
N LEU A 191 10.31 23.76 2.43
CA LEU A 191 10.04 22.73 3.43
C LEU A 191 11.19 21.72 3.53
N ALA A 192 11.67 21.21 2.39
CA ALA A 192 12.75 20.23 2.33
C ALA A 192 13.55 20.34 1.02
N GLY A 193 14.78 19.82 1.02
CA GLY A 193 15.64 19.74 -0.16
C GLY A 193 16.62 20.92 -0.34
N ALA A 194 17.18 21.03 -1.54
CA ALA A 194 18.17 22.06 -1.85
C ALA A 194 17.50 23.43 -2.04
N ARG A 195 18.11 24.48 -1.49
CA ARG A 195 17.77 25.87 -1.85
C ARG A 195 18.61 26.21 -3.08
N ASP A 196 17.99 26.36 -4.25
CA ASP A 196 18.65 27.07 -5.34
C ASP A 196 18.89 28.52 -4.86
N THR A 197 20.15 28.82 -4.54
CA THR A 197 20.65 30.15 -4.16
C THR A 197 21.16 30.91 -5.36
#